data_AF-A0A2W4QYN2-F1
#
_entry.id   AF-A0A2W4QYN2-F1
#
_cell.length_a   1.000
_cell.length_b   1.000
_cell.length_c   1.000
_cell.angle_alpha   90.00
_cell.angle_beta   90.00
_cell.angle_gamma   90.00
#
_symmetry.space_group_name_H-M   'P 1'
#
loop_
_entity.id
_entity.type
_entity.pdbx_description
1 polymer ?
#
loop_
_entity_poly.entity_id
_entity_poly.type
_entity_poly.pdbx_seq_one_letter_code
_entity_poly.pdbx_strand_id
1 'polypeptide(L)'
;MTALDCAWGFYAHRQINRLAIFTLPPEMLGFYKKNISYITEAAVNPDRRRYVVEGEAARHYIDLDHYGDSALAKLSVSWDLALTKYPEDTLQAHGVVPWQIYRTYIRLREAFLVRDPDAILRLSADLGHYVGDAHVPLHTTVNYDGQLTGQTGIHAFWESRLPELFSTRYNYLVGRAAYLHDPQRAAWDAVASAHHALDSVLGFERSLALQMGDRRYSYETKGRQTVRVYSQEYAAAYHDMLAGMVERQMRAAIRMTGSLWYTAWVDAGQPDLFSLMAYAPGEEELRRRREELKKWREAASGADSILHR
;
A
#
# COMPACT_ATOMS: atom_id res chain seq x y z
N MET A 1 5.30 20.18 17.37
CA MET A 1 5.96 19.84 16.09
C MET A 1 5.05 18.87 15.38
N THR A 2 4.76 19.12 14.11
CA THR A 2 3.43 18.90 13.52
C THR A 2 3.30 17.55 12.84
N ALA A 3 2.31 16.77 13.30
CA ALA A 3 1.76 15.54 12.72
C ALA A 3 1.15 15.70 11.30
N LEU A 4 1.71 16.57 10.45
CA LEU A 4 1.11 17.04 9.20
C LEU A 4 1.58 16.29 7.94
N ASP A 5 2.73 15.60 7.98
CA ASP A 5 3.16 14.75 6.84
C ASP A 5 2.31 13.48 6.69
N CYS A 6 1.64 13.05 7.77
CA CYS A 6 0.76 11.88 7.80
C CYS A 6 -0.67 12.14 7.26
N ALA A 7 -1.08 13.37 6.95
CA ALA A 7 -2.46 13.60 6.49
C ALA A 7 -2.65 13.32 4.99
N TRP A 8 -1.56 13.35 4.22
CA TRP A 8 -1.57 13.43 2.76
C TRP A 8 -1.08 12.12 2.11
N GLY A 9 0.01 11.53 2.61
CA GLY A 9 0.60 10.28 2.05
C GLY A 9 -0.20 8.98 2.17
N PHE A 10 -1.44 9.05 2.66
CA PHE A 10 -2.27 7.88 2.91
C PHE A 10 -3.54 7.84 2.06
N TYR A 11 -3.79 8.87 1.26
CA TYR A 11 -5.02 8.99 0.49
C TYR A 11 -5.26 7.75 -0.40
N ALA A 12 -4.23 7.27 -1.08
CA ALA A 12 -4.33 6.13 -1.99
C ALA A 12 -4.72 4.84 -1.26
N HIS A 13 -4.06 4.47 -0.17
CA HIS A 13 -4.38 3.23 0.58
C HIS A 13 -5.81 3.23 1.11
N ARG A 14 -6.29 4.38 1.63
CA ARG A 14 -7.68 4.55 2.08
C ARG A 14 -8.66 4.33 0.93
N GLN A 15 -8.39 4.94 -0.22
CA GLN A 15 -9.23 4.80 -1.40
C GLN A 15 -9.24 3.37 -1.93
N ILE A 16 -8.08 2.71 -2.01
CA ILE A 16 -7.94 1.32 -2.46
C ILE A 16 -8.82 0.40 -1.60
N ASN A 17 -8.65 0.46 -0.27
CA ASN A 17 -9.41 -0.37 0.67
C ASN A 17 -10.90 -0.06 0.62
N ARG A 18 -11.28 1.21 0.63
CA ARG A 18 -12.67 1.63 0.54
C ARG A 18 -13.35 1.12 -0.74
N LEU A 19 -12.67 1.23 -1.88
CA LEU A 19 -13.24 0.90 -3.18
C LEU A 19 -13.27 -0.62 -3.41
N ALA A 20 -12.31 -1.36 -2.85
CA ALA A 20 -12.27 -2.83 -2.93
C ALA A 20 -13.53 -3.47 -2.35
N ILE A 21 -14.15 -2.86 -1.33
CA ILE A 21 -15.43 -3.31 -0.75
C ILE A 21 -16.52 -3.45 -1.82
N PHE A 22 -16.60 -2.52 -2.77
CA PHE A 22 -17.65 -2.51 -3.80
C PHE A 22 -17.41 -3.53 -4.92
N THR A 23 -16.29 -4.25 -4.89
CA THR A 23 -16.03 -5.36 -5.81
C THR A 23 -16.57 -6.69 -5.27
N LEU A 24 -16.89 -6.77 -3.97
CA LEU A 24 -17.27 -7.98 -3.26
C LEU A 24 -18.68 -8.48 -3.65
N PRO A 25 -18.93 -9.80 -3.58
CA PRO A 25 -20.26 -10.36 -3.83
C PRO A 25 -21.25 -9.98 -2.70
N PRO A 26 -22.58 -10.07 -2.95
CA PRO A 26 -23.61 -9.67 -1.98
C PRO A 26 -23.46 -10.28 -0.58
N GLU A 27 -23.00 -11.52 -0.51
CA GLU A 27 -22.80 -12.31 0.71
C GLU A 27 -21.71 -11.71 1.62
N MET A 28 -20.75 -10.97 1.04
CA MET A 28 -19.69 -10.30 1.79
C MET A 28 -19.94 -8.79 1.93
N LEU A 29 -20.55 -8.19 0.91
CA LEU A 29 -20.71 -6.75 0.79
C LEU A 29 -21.37 -6.12 2.01
N GLY A 30 -22.40 -6.77 2.59
CA GLY A 30 -23.11 -6.27 3.77
C GLY A 30 -22.20 -6.04 4.98
N PHE A 31 -21.39 -7.05 5.31
CA PHE A 31 -20.45 -7.01 6.44
C PHE A 31 -19.36 -5.94 6.24
N TYR A 32 -18.74 -5.90 5.06
CA TYR A 32 -17.68 -4.93 4.76
C TYR A 32 -18.21 -3.51 4.66
N LYS A 33 -19.38 -3.30 4.05
CA LYS A 33 -20.00 -1.97 3.93
C LYS A 33 -20.41 -1.42 5.29
N LYS A 34 -20.90 -2.26 6.21
CA LYS A 34 -21.17 -1.84 7.60
C LYS A 34 -19.90 -1.32 8.29
N ASN A 35 -18.75 -1.93 8.00
CA ASN A 35 -17.45 -1.60 8.60
C ASN A 35 -16.56 -0.71 7.72
N ILE A 36 -17.13 -0.03 6.72
CA ILE A 36 -16.37 0.74 5.72
C ILE A 36 -15.46 1.80 6.33
N SER A 37 -15.90 2.49 7.39
CA SER A 37 -15.09 3.50 8.07
C SER A 37 -13.84 2.88 8.68
N TYR A 38 -13.98 1.74 9.37
CA TYR A 38 -12.84 1.03 9.95
C TYR A 38 -11.88 0.55 8.87
N ILE A 39 -12.37 -0.14 7.83
CA ILE A 39 -11.52 -0.64 6.72
C ILE A 39 -10.78 0.51 6.04
N THR A 40 -11.44 1.66 5.85
CA THR A 40 -10.82 2.85 5.25
C THR A 40 -9.76 3.45 6.16
N GLU A 41 -10.07 3.66 7.44
CA GLU A 41 -9.16 4.34 8.38
C GLU A 41 -7.98 3.45 8.82
N ALA A 42 -8.20 2.14 8.92
CA ALA A 42 -7.18 1.16 9.31
C ALA A 42 -6.22 0.81 8.16
N ALA A 43 -6.55 1.19 6.91
CA ALA A 43 -5.73 0.95 5.72
C ALA A 43 -4.32 1.55 5.77
N VAL A 44 -4.00 2.35 6.80
CA VAL A 44 -2.72 3.07 6.96
C VAL A 44 -1.99 2.61 8.23
N ASN A 45 -2.58 1.67 8.97
CA ASN A 45 -2.00 1.16 10.20
C ASN A 45 -0.66 0.44 10.01
N PRO A 46 -0.39 -0.27 8.88
CA PRO A 46 0.94 -0.82 8.63
C PRO A 46 2.01 0.25 8.58
N ASP A 47 1.77 1.34 7.85
CA ASP A 47 2.68 2.49 7.82
C ASP A 47 2.87 3.12 9.19
N ARG A 48 1.79 3.25 9.98
CA ARG A 48 1.89 3.80 11.34
C ARG A 48 2.76 2.95 12.26
N ARG A 49 2.73 1.63 12.11
CA ARG A 49 3.43 0.70 13.01
C ARG A 49 4.84 0.36 12.54
N ARG A 50 5.26 0.77 11.33
CA ARG A 50 6.62 0.50 10.80
C ARG A 50 7.75 0.98 11.70
N TYR A 51 7.53 2.06 12.45
CA TYR A 51 8.52 2.70 13.33
C TYR A 51 8.59 2.08 14.74
N VAL A 52 7.61 1.24 15.10
CA VAL A 52 7.48 0.71 16.47
C VAL A 52 7.37 -0.82 16.52
N VAL A 53 7.10 -1.47 15.39
CA VAL A 53 7.05 -2.93 15.27
C VAL A 53 8.27 -3.39 14.49
N GLU A 54 9.13 -4.16 15.15
CA GLU A 54 10.30 -4.76 14.53
C GLU A 54 9.91 -5.63 13.32
N GLY A 55 10.67 -5.48 12.23
CA GLY A 55 10.42 -6.19 10.97
C GLY A 55 9.18 -5.74 10.20
N GLU A 56 8.45 -4.71 10.65
CA GLU A 56 7.34 -4.15 9.86
C GLU A 56 7.85 -3.38 8.65
N ALA A 57 8.90 -2.56 8.76
CA ALA A 57 9.37 -1.73 7.64
C ALA A 57 9.65 -2.54 6.36
N ALA A 58 10.29 -3.71 6.48
CA ALA A 58 10.58 -4.62 5.38
C ALA A 58 9.32 -5.12 4.63
N ARG A 59 8.14 -5.06 5.27
CA ARG A 59 6.89 -5.59 4.69
C ARG A 59 6.29 -4.69 3.63
N HIS A 60 6.81 -3.49 3.46
CA HIS A 60 6.27 -2.44 2.58
C HIS A 60 6.93 -2.43 1.20
N TYR A 61 8.06 -3.10 1.01
CA TYR A 61 8.80 -3.00 -0.24
C TYR A 61 9.48 -4.32 -0.62
N ILE A 62 10.11 -4.33 -1.79
CA ILE A 62 11.09 -5.34 -2.21
C ILE A 62 12.11 -4.71 -3.18
N ASP A 63 13.38 -4.74 -2.83
CA ASP A 63 14.45 -4.14 -3.63
C ASP A 63 14.93 -5.08 -4.72
N LEU A 64 14.19 -5.16 -5.81
CA LEU A 64 14.51 -6.10 -6.88
C LEU A 64 15.88 -5.84 -7.50
N ASP A 65 16.28 -4.58 -7.62
CA ASP A 65 17.58 -4.17 -8.15
C ASP A 65 18.76 -4.61 -7.26
N HIS A 66 18.54 -4.87 -5.96
CA HIS A 66 19.56 -5.48 -5.09
C HIS A 66 19.96 -6.88 -5.57
N TYR A 67 19.01 -7.67 -6.10
CA TYR A 67 19.25 -9.04 -6.57
C TYR A 67 19.80 -9.10 -8.01
N GLY A 68 20.09 -7.92 -8.57
CA GLY A 68 20.64 -7.71 -9.91
C GLY A 68 19.66 -8.01 -11.03
N ASP A 69 20.17 -8.03 -12.26
CA ASP A 69 19.35 -8.25 -13.44
C ASP A 69 18.55 -9.55 -13.35
N SER A 70 17.31 -9.53 -13.85
CA SER A 70 16.40 -10.68 -13.78
C SER A 70 16.06 -11.14 -12.36
N ALA A 71 16.06 -10.24 -11.36
CA ALA A 71 15.64 -10.53 -9.99
C ALA A 71 14.30 -11.29 -9.91
N LEU A 72 13.31 -10.89 -10.72
CA LEU A 72 12.00 -11.55 -10.82
C LEU A 72 12.07 -13.02 -11.27
N ALA A 73 13.13 -13.44 -11.97
CA ALA A 73 13.36 -14.83 -12.35
C ALA A 73 14.24 -15.60 -11.34
N LYS A 74 15.09 -14.89 -10.60
CA LYS A 74 16.02 -15.47 -9.61
C LYS A 74 15.33 -15.74 -8.28
N LEU A 75 14.54 -14.78 -7.82
CA LEU A 75 13.78 -14.84 -6.58
C LEU A 75 12.66 -15.86 -6.72
N SER A 76 12.54 -16.71 -5.72
CA SER A 76 11.48 -17.70 -5.67
C SER A 76 10.19 -17.07 -5.17
N VAL A 77 9.08 -17.43 -5.82
CA VAL A 77 7.74 -17.10 -5.36
C VAL A 77 7.51 -17.64 -3.93
N SER A 78 7.92 -18.88 -3.68
CA SER A 78 7.88 -19.52 -2.36
C SER A 78 8.98 -18.98 -1.43
N TRP A 79 8.58 -18.64 -0.19
CA TRP A 79 9.50 -18.18 0.86
C TRP A 79 10.52 -19.24 1.23
N ASP A 80 10.09 -20.49 1.45
CA ASP A 80 11.00 -21.56 1.88
C ASP A 80 12.05 -21.86 0.81
N LEU A 81 11.66 -21.81 -0.47
CA LEU A 81 12.60 -21.93 -1.59
C LEU A 81 13.51 -20.70 -1.71
N ALA A 82 13.03 -19.50 -1.39
CA ALA A 82 13.87 -18.30 -1.35
C ALA A 82 14.97 -18.43 -0.26
N LEU A 83 14.63 -18.98 0.90
CA LEU A 83 15.57 -19.25 1.99
C LEU A 83 16.67 -20.25 1.62
N THR A 84 16.45 -21.13 0.63
CA THR A 84 17.52 -22.03 0.14
C THR A 84 18.62 -21.30 -0.62
N LYS A 85 18.35 -20.07 -1.10
CA LYS A 85 19.28 -19.27 -1.91
C LYS A 85 19.77 -18.03 -1.17
N TYR A 86 18.94 -17.44 -0.32
CA TYR A 86 19.20 -16.17 0.35
C TYR A 86 18.99 -16.33 1.86
N PRO A 87 19.92 -15.87 2.70
CA PRO A 87 19.71 -15.77 4.14
C PRO A 87 18.47 -14.94 4.49
N GLU A 88 17.77 -15.29 5.58
CA GLU A 88 16.54 -14.59 6.00
C GLU A 88 16.79 -13.11 6.30
N ASP A 89 17.89 -12.78 6.97
CA ASP A 89 18.29 -11.40 7.27
C ASP A 89 18.47 -10.56 6.00
N THR A 90 19.00 -11.14 4.93
CA THR A 90 19.14 -10.51 3.62
C THR A 90 17.77 -10.26 2.98
N LEU A 91 16.85 -11.23 3.03
CA LEU A 91 15.50 -11.03 2.52
C LEU A 91 14.76 -9.94 3.31
N GLN A 92 14.90 -9.91 4.63
CA GLN A 92 14.30 -8.87 5.47
C GLN A 92 14.90 -7.49 5.19
N ALA A 93 16.23 -7.39 5.03
CA ALA A 93 16.89 -6.12 4.73
C ALA A 93 16.44 -5.52 3.39
N HIS A 94 16.15 -6.37 2.40
CA HIS A 94 15.78 -5.97 1.04
C HIS A 94 14.29 -6.12 0.73
N GLY A 95 13.47 -6.23 1.78
CA GLY A 95 12.02 -6.14 1.67
C GLY A 95 11.34 -7.43 1.25
N VAL A 96 10.15 -7.63 1.80
CA VAL A 96 9.40 -8.90 1.73
C VAL A 96 7.93 -8.74 1.35
N VAL A 97 7.52 -7.59 0.77
CA VAL A 97 6.10 -7.30 0.48
C VAL A 97 5.33 -8.41 -0.27
N PRO A 98 5.84 -9.07 -1.33
CA PRO A 98 5.05 -10.12 -2.00
C PRO A 98 4.78 -11.33 -1.09
N TRP A 99 5.75 -11.72 -0.25
CA TRP A 99 5.55 -12.78 0.72
C TRP A 99 4.64 -12.34 1.86
N GLN A 100 4.72 -11.08 2.28
CA GLN A 100 3.83 -10.55 3.32
C GLN A 100 2.37 -10.52 2.88
N ILE A 101 2.08 -10.18 1.63
CA ILE A 101 0.73 -10.27 1.05
C ILE A 101 0.19 -11.69 1.23
N TYR A 102 0.97 -12.70 0.82
CA TYR A 102 0.56 -14.10 0.94
C TYR A 102 0.39 -14.56 2.40
N ARG A 103 1.31 -14.19 3.30
CA ARG A 103 1.19 -14.49 4.74
C ARG A 103 -0.07 -13.86 5.35
N THR A 104 -0.36 -12.62 4.99
CA THR A 104 -1.53 -11.88 5.50
C THR A 104 -2.83 -12.48 4.93
N TYR A 105 -2.82 -12.89 3.66
CA TYR A 105 -3.89 -13.66 3.04
C TYR A 105 -4.21 -14.95 3.79
N ILE A 106 -3.20 -15.76 4.11
CA ILE A 106 -3.38 -17.01 4.86
C ILE A 106 -4.01 -16.75 6.24
N ARG A 107 -3.54 -15.72 6.95
CA ARG A 107 -4.10 -15.32 8.24
C ARG A 107 -5.54 -14.82 8.11
N LEU A 108 -5.87 -14.11 7.03
CA LEU A 108 -7.23 -13.64 6.77
C LEU A 108 -8.17 -14.82 6.51
N ARG A 109 -7.73 -15.81 5.73
CA ARG A 109 -8.47 -17.07 5.52
C ARG A 109 -8.73 -17.79 6.85
N GLU A 110 -7.72 -17.88 7.71
CA GLU A 110 -7.87 -18.49 9.04
C GLU A 110 -8.85 -17.71 9.92
N ALA A 111 -8.80 -16.37 9.88
CA ALA A 111 -9.75 -15.53 10.60
C ALA A 111 -11.20 -15.74 10.12
N PHE A 112 -11.40 -15.90 8.81
CA PHE A 112 -12.71 -16.30 8.26
C PHE A 112 -13.13 -17.68 8.75
N LEU A 113 -12.23 -18.67 8.73
CA LEU A 113 -12.52 -20.04 9.13
C LEU A 113 -13.03 -20.13 10.58
N VAL A 114 -12.40 -19.39 11.49
CA VAL A 114 -12.81 -19.32 12.91
C VAL A 114 -13.88 -18.26 13.19
N ARG A 115 -14.32 -17.54 12.16
CA ARG A 115 -15.36 -16.50 12.22
C ARG A 115 -15.05 -15.37 13.21
N ASP A 116 -13.80 -14.91 13.24
CA ASP A 116 -13.38 -13.79 14.10
C ASP A 116 -13.53 -12.44 13.35
N PRO A 117 -14.58 -11.65 13.65
CA PRO A 117 -14.83 -10.40 12.94
C PRO A 117 -13.75 -9.33 13.16
N ASP A 118 -13.13 -9.25 14.34
CA ASP A 118 -12.06 -8.27 14.61
C ASP A 118 -10.84 -8.60 13.75
N ALA A 119 -10.42 -9.87 13.75
CA ALA A 119 -9.30 -10.32 12.95
C ALA A 119 -9.56 -10.18 11.45
N ILE A 120 -10.77 -10.52 10.96
CA ILE A 120 -11.15 -10.34 9.56
C ILE A 120 -10.99 -8.87 9.15
N LEU A 121 -11.54 -7.94 9.93
CA LEU A 121 -11.48 -6.52 9.59
C LEU A 121 -10.05 -5.99 9.61
N ARG A 122 -9.28 -6.28 10.65
CA ARG A 122 -7.89 -5.81 10.79
C ARG A 122 -7.00 -6.38 9.69
N LEU A 123 -7.06 -7.68 9.45
CA LEU A 123 -6.26 -8.35 8.41
C LEU A 123 -6.70 -7.95 7.00
N SER A 124 -7.98 -7.64 6.78
CA SER A 124 -8.43 -7.11 5.49
C SER A 124 -7.81 -5.75 5.19
N ALA A 125 -7.82 -4.84 6.17
CA ALA A 125 -7.23 -3.52 6.03
C ALA A 125 -5.71 -3.58 5.83
N ASP A 126 -5.01 -4.42 6.62
CA ASP A 126 -3.57 -4.66 6.48
C ASP A 126 -3.24 -5.27 5.10
N LEU A 127 -4.02 -6.25 4.64
CA LEU A 127 -3.82 -6.88 3.33
C LEU A 127 -4.00 -5.87 2.19
N GLY A 128 -5.03 -5.02 2.27
CA GLY A 128 -5.25 -3.98 1.26
C GLY A 128 -4.12 -2.94 1.22
N HIS A 129 -3.48 -2.67 2.35
CA HIS A 129 -2.31 -1.81 2.41
C HIS A 129 -1.11 -2.40 1.65
N TYR A 130 -0.67 -3.61 2.03
CA TYR A 130 0.48 -4.26 1.39
C TYR A 130 0.24 -4.51 -0.11
N VAL A 131 -1.00 -4.77 -0.51
CA VAL A 131 -1.37 -4.83 -1.93
C VAL A 131 -1.20 -3.47 -2.60
N GLY A 132 -1.57 -2.37 -1.94
CA GLY A 132 -1.31 -1.02 -2.42
C GLY A 132 0.19 -0.78 -2.66
N ASP A 133 1.03 -1.09 -1.67
CA ASP A 133 2.49 -0.97 -1.73
C ASP A 133 3.09 -1.74 -2.92
N ALA A 134 2.65 -2.98 -3.12
CA ALA A 134 3.12 -3.81 -4.24
C ALA A 134 2.77 -3.24 -5.63
N HIS A 135 1.85 -2.26 -5.71
CA HIS A 135 1.51 -1.54 -6.94
C HIS A 135 2.23 -0.18 -7.05
N VAL A 136 3.14 0.17 -6.14
CA VAL A 136 3.95 1.39 -6.21
C VAL A 136 5.30 1.04 -6.86
N PRO A 137 5.64 1.58 -8.05
CA PRO A 137 6.91 1.27 -8.71
C PRO A 137 8.14 1.55 -7.83
N LEU A 138 8.10 2.62 -7.03
CA LEU A 138 9.19 3.05 -6.15
C LEU A 138 9.37 2.15 -4.92
N HIS A 139 8.42 1.27 -4.61
CA HIS A 139 8.56 0.23 -3.59
C HIS A 139 9.30 -1.02 -4.11
N THR A 140 9.79 -0.98 -5.36
CA THR A 140 10.45 -2.12 -6.00
C THR A 140 11.97 -1.96 -6.23
N THR A 141 12.57 -0.91 -5.66
CA THR A 141 13.95 -0.48 -5.94
C THR A 141 14.63 0.13 -4.71
N VAL A 142 15.95 -0.01 -4.62
CA VAL A 142 16.76 0.72 -3.65
C VAL A 142 16.75 2.23 -3.91
N ASN A 143 16.47 2.68 -5.14
CA ASN A 143 16.37 4.10 -5.52
C ASN A 143 14.97 4.70 -5.28
N TYR A 144 14.35 4.30 -4.19
CA TYR A 144 12.93 4.51 -3.90
C TYR A 144 12.49 5.96 -3.82
N ASP A 145 13.38 6.84 -3.36
CA ASP A 145 13.10 8.28 -3.33
C ASP A 145 13.93 9.01 -4.39
N GLY A 146 14.49 8.31 -5.37
CA GLY A 146 15.34 8.95 -6.39
C GLY A 146 16.67 9.44 -5.85
N GLN A 147 17.08 9.01 -4.66
CA GLN A 147 18.28 9.46 -3.96
C GLN A 147 19.59 9.06 -4.67
N LEU A 148 19.57 8.00 -5.48
CA LEU A 148 20.72 7.58 -6.30
C LEU A 148 20.74 8.28 -7.67
N THR A 149 19.65 8.95 -8.04
CA THR A 149 19.48 9.57 -9.37
C THR A 149 19.27 11.07 -9.34
N GLY A 150 19.34 11.71 -8.18
CA GLY A 150 19.18 13.15 -7.99
C GLY A 150 17.72 13.64 -8.02
N GLN A 151 16.78 12.78 -7.64
CA GLN A 151 15.33 13.00 -7.73
C GLN A 151 14.64 12.88 -6.35
N THR A 152 15.38 13.14 -5.27
CA THR A 152 14.90 13.12 -3.87
C THR A 152 13.54 13.80 -3.72
N GLY A 153 12.58 13.09 -3.12
CA GLY A 153 11.17 13.47 -2.96
C GLY A 153 10.24 12.92 -4.04
N ILE A 154 10.72 12.17 -5.03
CA ILE A 154 9.86 11.56 -6.07
C ILE A 154 8.90 10.52 -5.48
N HIS A 155 9.25 9.86 -4.37
CA HIS A 155 8.38 8.90 -3.69
C HIS A 155 7.07 9.56 -3.27
N ALA A 156 7.18 10.58 -2.41
CA ALA A 156 6.02 11.32 -1.93
C ALA A 156 5.30 12.06 -3.07
N PHE A 157 6.01 12.46 -4.11
CA PHE A 157 5.41 13.06 -5.29
C PHE A 157 4.47 12.09 -6.02
N TRP A 158 4.96 10.88 -6.32
CA TRP A 158 4.18 9.88 -7.05
C TRP A 158 3.05 9.29 -6.21
N GLU A 159 3.34 8.91 -4.96
CA GLU A 159 2.42 8.17 -4.09
C GLU A 159 1.36 9.05 -3.41
N SER A 160 1.71 10.29 -3.07
CA SER A 160 0.84 11.18 -2.30
C SER A 160 0.25 12.27 -3.19
N ARG A 161 1.14 13.09 -3.77
CA ARG A 161 0.73 14.33 -4.44
C ARG A 161 -0.09 14.06 -5.71
N LEU A 162 0.28 13.09 -6.54
CA LEU A 162 -0.48 12.79 -7.76
C LEU A 162 -1.90 12.26 -7.43
N PRO A 163 -2.10 11.23 -6.58
CA PRO A 163 -3.44 10.82 -6.21
C PRO A 163 -4.28 11.93 -5.58
N GLU A 164 -3.72 12.75 -4.71
CA GLU A 164 -4.45 13.87 -4.09
C GLU A 164 -4.98 14.88 -5.10
N LEU A 165 -4.17 15.23 -6.11
CA LEU A 165 -4.54 16.21 -7.12
C LEU A 165 -5.50 15.66 -8.17
N PHE A 166 -5.37 14.38 -8.53
CA PHE A 166 -5.99 13.85 -9.75
C PHE A 166 -6.99 12.70 -9.55
N SER A 167 -7.06 12.08 -8.36
CA SER A 167 -7.93 10.93 -8.10
C SER A 167 -9.40 11.16 -8.42
N THR A 168 -9.91 12.37 -8.25
CA THR A 168 -11.31 12.71 -8.59
C THR A 168 -11.62 12.59 -10.08
N ARG A 169 -10.60 12.53 -10.94
CA ARG A 169 -10.71 12.35 -12.40
C ARG A 169 -10.57 10.89 -12.83
N TYR A 170 -10.11 10.00 -11.93
CA TYR A 170 -9.87 8.60 -12.28
C TYR A 170 -11.17 7.81 -12.36
N ASN A 171 -11.22 6.85 -13.26
CA ASN A 171 -12.28 5.86 -13.30
C ASN A 171 -11.89 4.69 -12.37
N TYR A 172 -12.65 4.46 -11.31
CA TYR A 172 -12.40 3.35 -10.38
C TYR A 172 -13.33 2.14 -10.59
N LEU A 173 -14.04 2.05 -11.71
CA LEU A 173 -14.85 0.88 -12.03
C LEU A 173 -13.96 -0.29 -12.46
N VAL A 174 -13.69 -1.21 -11.53
CA VAL A 174 -12.78 -2.36 -11.75
C VAL A 174 -13.49 -3.71 -11.91
N GLY A 175 -14.82 -3.73 -11.79
CA GLY A 175 -15.62 -4.96 -11.85
C GLY A 175 -15.66 -5.71 -10.52
N ARG A 176 -16.10 -6.96 -10.58
CA ARG A 176 -16.23 -7.84 -9.41
C ARG A 176 -14.89 -8.46 -9.04
N ALA A 177 -14.72 -8.74 -7.74
CA ALA A 177 -13.65 -9.57 -7.24
C ALA A 177 -13.67 -10.94 -7.94
N ALA A 178 -12.49 -11.46 -8.27
CA ALA A 178 -12.32 -12.77 -8.88
C ALA A 178 -11.61 -13.72 -7.91
N TYR A 179 -11.89 -15.02 -8.03
CA TYR A 179 -11.15 -16.03 -7.29
C TYR A 179 -9.71 -16.11 -7.83
N LEU A 180 -8.72 -16.08 -6.95
CA LEU A 180 -7.31 -16.20 -7.30
C LEU A 180 -6.84 -17.63 -7.00
N HIS A 181 -6.56 -18.40 -8.06
CA HIS A 181 -6.06 -19.78 -7.92
C HIS A 181 -4.68 -19.86 -7.26
N ASP A 182 -3.85 -18.82 -7.43
CA ASP A 182 -2.54 -18.71 -6.80
C ASP A 182 -2.35 -17.29 -6.25
N PRO A 183 -2.80 -17.03 -5.01
CA PRO A 183 -2.65 -15.73 -4.35
C PRO A 183 -1.20 -15.29 -4.18
N GLN A 184 -0.27 -16.25 -4.04
CA GLN A 184 1.15 -15.96 -3.89
C GLN A 184 1.73 -15.46 -5.21
N ARG A 185 1.43 -16.15 -6.32
CA ARG A 185 1.81 -15.69 -7.65
C ARG A 185 1.22 -14.33 -7.99
N ALA A 186 -0.05 -14.09 -7.64
CA ALA A 186 -0.67 -12.78 -7.86
C ALA A 186 0.10 -11.63 -7.16
N ALA A 187 0.64 -11.86 -5.95
CA ALA A 187 1.47 -10.88 -5.24
C ALA A 187 2.76 -10.55 -6.01
N TRP A 188 3.39 -11.58 -6.58
CA TRP A 188 4.59 -11.40 -7.40
C TRP A 188 4.31 -10.73 -8.74
N ASP A 189 3.20 -11.07 -9.40
CA ASP A 189 2.80 -10.44 -10.66
C ASP A 189 2.50 -8.94 -10.45
N ALA A 190 1.92 -8.55 -9.31
CA ALA A 190 1.72 -7.14 -8.95
C ALA A 190 3.05 -6.38 -8.82
N VAL A 191 3.99 -6.93 -8.05
CA VAL A 191 5.35 -6.38 -7.89
C VAL A 191 6.06 -6.27 -9.25
N ALA A 192 5.99 -7.31 -10.08
CA ALA A 192 6.60 -7.32 -11.41
C ALA A 192 6.02 -6.21 -12.28
N SER A 193 4.68 -6.08 -12.33
CA SER A 193 4.01 -5.04 -13.09
C SER A 193 4.38 -3.63 -12.61
N ALA A 194 4.51 -3.42 -11.30
CA ALA A 194 4.94 -2.14 -10.75
C ALA A 194 6.39 -1.83 -11.10
N HIS A 195 7.28 -2.81 -10.99
CA HIS A 195 8.70 -2.65 -11.31
C HIS A 195 8.91 -2.33 -12.80
N HIS A 196 8.13 -2.93 -13.70
CA HIS A 196 8.18 -2.61 -15.13
C HIS A 196 7.77 -1.17 -15.47
N ALA A 197 7.16 -0.43 -14.55
CA ALA A 197 6.81 0.98 -14.72
C ALA A 197 7.86 1.94 -14.12
N LEU A 198 8.87 1.42 -13.41
CA LEU A 198 9.85 2.21 -12.68
C LEU A 198 10.70 3.10 -13.60
N ASP A 199 11.04 2.61 -14.80
CA ASP A 199 11.81 3.35 -15.80
C ASP A 199 11.11 4.63 -16.24
N SER A 200 9.80 4.55 -16.45
CA SER A 200 8.94 5.65 -16.85
C SER A 200 8.76 6.64 -15.70
N VAL A 201 8.63 6.15 -14.46
CA VAL A 201 8.57 7.00 -13.26
C VAL A 201 9.85 7.84 -13.13
N LEU A 202 11.02 7.21 -13.13
CA LEU A 202 12.28 7.94 -12.95
C LEU A 202 12.66 8.76 -14.20
N GLY A 203 12.49 8.18 -15.38
CA GLY A 203 12.89 8.77 -16.66
C GLY A 203 12.08 10.01 -17.02
N PHE A 204 10.75 9.94 -16.92
CA PHE A 204 9.89 11.09 -17.25
C PHE A 204 10.06 12.24 -16.26
N GLU A 205 10.21 11.94 -14.97
CA GLU A 205 10.43 12.97 -13.97
C GLU A 205 11.76 13.70 -14.25
N ARG A 206 12.82 12.96 -14.58
CA ARG A 206 14.11 13.55 -14.98
C ARG A 206 14.00 14.40 -16.25
N SER A 207 13.32 13.91 -17.28
CA SER A 207 13.12 14.67 -18.52
C SER A 207 12.34 15.97 -18.28
N LEU A 208 11.27 15.92 -17.48
CA LEU A 208 10.46 17.08 -17.15
C LEU A 208 11.25 18.10 -16.31
N ALA A 209 12.09 17.62 -15.40
CA ALA A 209 12.95 18.46 -14.58
C ALA A 209 13.87 19.35 -15.42
N LEU A 210 14.48 18.75 -16.46
CA LEU A 210 15.37 19.47 -17.38
C LEU A 210 14.62 20.53 -18.20
N GLN A 211 13.33 20.31 -18.48
CA GLN A 211 12.50 21.24 -19.26
C GLN A 211 11.95 22.39 -18.41
N MET A 212 11.54 22.09 -17.17
CA MET A 212 10.79 23.03 -16.32
C MET A 212 11.68 23.80 -15.33
N GLY A 213 12.88 23.29 -15.02
CA GLY A 213 13.83 23.92 -14.09
C GLY A 213 13.17 24.26 -12.75
N ASP A 214 13.31 25.53 -12.33
CA ASP A 214 12.80 26.02 -11.04
C ASP A 214 11.26 25.98 -10.91
N ARG A 215 10.52 25.86 -12.02
CA ARG A 215 9.05 25.75 -12.02
C ARG A 215 8.56 24.42 -11.45
N ARG A 216 9.47 23.48 -11.18
CA ARG A 216 9.20 22.20 -10.51
C ARG A 216 8.55 22.40 -9.14
N TYR A 217 8.95 23.44 -8.41
CA TYR A 217 8.50 23.65 -7.04
C TYR A 217 7.62 24.89 -6.89
N SER A 218 6.76 24.84 -5.88
CA SER A 218 6.00 25.97 -5.38
C SER A 218 5.99 25.93 -3.85
N TYR A 219 5.56 27.01 -3.22
CA TYR A 219 5.42 27.08 -1.78
C TYR A 219 3.93 27.10 -1.41
N GLU A 220 3.51 26.17 -0.55
CA GLU A 220 2.16 26.13 -0.02
C GLU A 220 2.20 26.42 1.49
N THR A 221 1.32 27.32 1.95
CA THR A 221 1.13 27.61 3.38
C THR A 221 0.03 26.71 3.93
N LYS A 222 0.38 25.85 4.90
CA LYS A 222 -0.60 25.04 5.64
C LYS A 222 -0.50 25.37 7.13
N GLY A 223 -1.53 26.02 7.66
CA GLY A 223 -1.55 26.49 9.04
C GLY A 223 -0.48 27.54 9.30
N ARG A 224 0.57 27.19 10.05
CA ARG A 224 1.68 28.09 10.42
C ARG A 224 2.99 27.81 9.67
N GLN A 225 3.01 26.82 8.77
CA GLN A 225 4.23 26.43 8.05
C GLN A 225 4.06 26.63 6.54
N THR A 226 5.12 27.09 5.91
CA THR A 226 5.26 27.15 4.44
C THR A 226 6.17 26.02 4.02
N VAL A 227 5.67 25.12 3.16
CA VAL A 227 6.41 23.93 2.72
C VAL A 227 6.65 24.03 1.22
N ARG A 228 7.86 23.67 0.79
CA ARG A 228 8.20 23.52 -0.63
C ARG A 228 7.61 22.22 -1.15
N VAL A 229 6.74 22.30 -2.14
CA VAL A 229 6.05 21.16 -2.74
C VAL A 229 6.21 21.17 -4.26
N TYR A 230 5.99 20.04 -4.91
CA TYR A 230 5.86 20.01 -6.36
C TYR A 230 4.67 20.87 -6.81
N SER A 231 4.93 21.79 -7.75
CA SER A 231 3.91 22.71 -8.25
C SER A 231 2.78 21.94 -8.95
N GLN A 232 1.58 22.50 -8.93
CA GLN A 232 0.43 21.85 -9.59
C GLN A 232 0.65 21.72 -11.11
N GLU A 233 1.32 22.69 -11.72
CA GLU A 233 1.68 22.65 -13.14
C GLU A 233 2.67 21.51 -13.43
N TYR A 234 3.72 21.37 -12.62
CA TYR A 234 4.67 20.26 -12.76
C TYR A 234 4.01 18.90 -12.53
N ALA A 235 3.13 18.82 -11.52
CA ALA A 235 2.35 17.62 -11.24
C ALA A 235 1.45 17.22 -12.41
N ALA A 236 0.78 18.18 -13.06
CA ALA A 236 -0.07 17.91 -14.21
C ALA A 236 0.75 17.43 -15.42
N ALA A 237 1.84 18.13 -15.76
CA ALA A 237 2.70 17.73 -16.88
C ALA A 237 3.31 16.34 -16.65
N TYR A 238 3.77 16.05 -15.44
CA TYR A 238 4.29 14.72 -15.10
C TYR A 238 3.21 13.63 -15.17
N HIS A 239 2.01 13.93 -14.65
CA HIS A 239 0.86 13.04 -14.72
C HIS A 239 0.46 12.70 -16.17
N ASP A 240 0.48 13.70 -17.06
CA ASP A 240 0.23 13.53 -18.49
C ASP A 240 1.31 12.64 -19.15
N MET A 241 2.59 12.84 -18.82
CA MET A 241 3.70 11.99 -19.30
C MET A 241 3.56 10.53 -18.84
N LEU A 242 3.07 10.31 -17.61
CA LEU A 242 2.77 8.97 -17.08
C LEU A 242 1.57 8.30 -17.76
N ALA A 243 0.84 9.02 -18.62
CA ALA A 243 -0.22 8.51 -19.50
C ALA A 243 -1.22 7.61 -18.76
N GLY A 244 -1.71 8.03 -17.59
CA GLY A 244 -2.69 7.29 -16.79
C GLY A 244 -2.11 6.15 -15.92
N MET A 245 -0.80 6.07 -15.73
CA MET A 245 -0.16 5.02 -14.92
C MET A 245 -0.70 4.96 -13.49
N VAL A 246 -0.78 6.09 -12.78
CA VAL A 246 -1.23 6.13 -11.38
C VAL A 246 -2.63 5.54 -11.24
N GLU A 247 -3.54 5.90 -12.16
CA GLU A 247 -4.88 5.32 -12.22
C GLU A 247 -4.85 3.81 -12.48
N ARG A 248 -4.03 3.33 -13.43
CA ARG A 248 -3.90 1.89 -13.70
C ARG A 248 -3.41 1.11 -12.47
N GLN A 249 -2.40 1.62 -11.75
CA GLN A 249 -1.88 0.99 -10.54
C GLN A 249 -2.94 0.95 -9.42
N MET A 250 -3.65 2.05 -9.19
CA MET A 250 -4.73 2.08 -8.20
C MET A 250 -5.88 1.14 -8.55
N ARG A 251 -6.29 1.09 -9.83
CA ARG A 251 -7.33 0.16 -10.31
C ARG A 251 -6.91 -1.31 -10.12
N ALA A 252 -5.67 -1.64 -10.43
CA ALA A 252 -5.13 -2.98 -10.23
C ALA A 252 -5.10 -3.35 -8.74
N ALA A 253 -4.64 -2.44 -7.88
CA ALA A 253 -4.65 -2.62 -6.43
C ALA A 253 -6.07 -2.84 -5.88
N ILE A 254 -7.05 -2.00 -6.24
CA ILE A 254 -8.47 -2.15 -5.82
C ILE A 254 -9.00 -3.54 -6.18
N ARG A 255 -8.80 -3.96 -7.44
CA ARG A 255 -9.28 -5.25 -7.94
C ARG A 255 -8.62 -6.41 -7.20
N MET A 256 -7.31 -6.35 -7.00
CA MET A 256 -6.54 -7.39 -6.33
C MET A 256 -6.91 -7.49 -4.84
N THR A 257 -7.02 -6.38 -4.14
CA THR A 257 -7.45 -6.35 -2.73
C THR A 257 -8.80 -7.04 -2.55
N GLY A 258 -9.81 -6.66 -3.36
CA GLY A 258 -11.12 -7.30 -3.30
C GLY A 258 -11.08 -8.79 -3.67
N SER A 259 -10.27 -9.16 -4.66
CA SER A 259 -10.07 -10.55 -5.09
C SER A 259 -9.41 -11.40 -4.01
N LEU A 260 -8.42 -10.87 -3.28
CA LEU A 260 -7.78 -11.57 -2.16
C LEU A 260 -8.71 -11.75 -0.97
N TRP A 261 -9.48 -10.72 -0.60
CA TRP A 261 -10.50 -10.84 0.45
C TRP A 261 -11.53 -11.91 0.09
N TYR A 262 -12.05 -11.86 -1.14
CA TYR A 262 -12.99 -12.84 -1.66
C TYR A 262 -12.40 -14.26 -1.67
N THR A 263 -11.18 -14.42 -2.18
CA THR A 263 -10.50 -15.73 -2.23
C THR A 263 -10.30 -16.28 -0.82
N ALA A 264 -9.87 -15.45 0.15
CA ALA A 264 -9.68 -15.88 1.54
C ALA A 264 -10.99 -16.35 2.18
N TRP A 265 -12.11 -15.68 1.86
CA TRP A 265 -13.44 -16.08 2.31
C TRP A 265 -13.91 -17.40 1.66
N VAL A 266 -13.69 -17.57 0.35
CA VAL A 266 -13.99 -18.81 -0.37
C VAL A 266 -13.19 -19.99 0.19
N ASP A 267 -11.87 -19.82 0.32
CA ASP A 267 -10.96 -20.84 0.84
C ASP A 267 -11.25 -21.21 2.30
N ALA A 268 -11.90 -20.33 3.06
CA ALA A 268 -12.37 -20.59 4.43
C ALA A 268 -13.72 -21.32 4.49
N GLY A 269 -14.27 -21.74 3.35
CA GLY A 269 -15.57 -22.42 3.27
C GLY A 269 -16.78 -21.49 3.29
N GLN A 270 -16.59 -20.22 2.88
CA GLN A 270 -17.65 -19.23 2.72
C GLN A 270 -18.52 -19.05 3.98
N PRO A 271 -17.93 -18.76 5.16
CA PRO A 271 -18.70 -18.56 6.38
C PRO A 271 -19.74 -17.45 6.21
N ASP A 272 -20.90 -17.62 6.84
CA ASP A 272 -21.99 -16.64 6.80
C ASP A 272 -21.60 -15.34 7.53
N LEU A 273 -21.30 -14.29 6.76
CA LEU A 273 -20.93 -12.99 7.30
C LEU A 273 -22.15 -12.18 7.77
N PHE A 274 -23.39 -12.56 7.41
CA PHE A 274 -24.58 -11.91 7.96
C PHE A 274 -24.67 -12.15 9.47
N SER A 275 -24.34 -13.35 9.94
CA SER A 275 -24.26 -13.66 11.37
C SER A 275 -23.24 -12.79 12.12
N LEU A 276 -22.19 -12.33 11.43
CA LEU A 276 -21.16 -11.44 11.98
C LEU A 276 -21.53 -9.96 11.87
N MET A 277 -22.64 -9.60 11.20
CA MET A 277 -23.05 -8.20 11.11
C MET A 277 -23.49 -7.64 12.46
N ALA A 278 -23.93 -8.44 13.42
CA ALA A 278 -24.28 -7.95 14.76
C ALA A 278 -23.06 -7.55 15.61
N TYR A 279 -21.85 -7.88 15.13
CA TYR A 279 -20.61 -7.56 15.82
C TYR A 279 -20.50 -6.05 16.12
N ALA A 280 -20.16 -5.78 17.37
CA ALA A 280 -19.73 -4.49 17.88
C ALA A 280 -18.42 -4.72 18.65
N PRO A 281 -17.37 -3.92 18.42
CA PRO A 281 -16.12 -4.00 19.17
C PRO A 281 -16.37 -3.98 20.68
N GLY A 282 -15.78 -4.92 21.41
CA GLY A 282 -15.79 -4.89 22.87
C GLY A 282 -14.96 -3.72 23.41
N GLU A 283 -15.14 -3.37 24.69
CA GLU A 283 -14.37 -2.28 25.33
C GLU A 283 -12.86 -2.52 25.27
N GLU A 284 -12.44 -3.76 25.49
CA GLU A 284 -11.03 -4.18 25.47
C GLU A 284 -10.40 -4.02 24.08
N GLU A 285 -11.15 -4.35 23.04
CA GLU A 285 -10.71 -4.20 21.66
C GLU A 285 -10.60 -2.71 21.27
N LEU A 286 -11.58 -1.89 21.68
CA LEU A 286 -11.52 -0.45 21.52
C LEU A 286 -10.34 0.16 22.32
N ARG A 287 -10.05 -0.36 23.51
CA ARG A 287 -8.89 0.03 24.32
C ARG A 287 -7.60 -0.27 23.56
N ARG A 288 -7.44 -1.49 23.05
CA ARG A 288 -6.27 -1.89 22.24
C ARG A 288 -6.07 -0.96 21.04
N ARG A 289 -7.14 -0.69 20.28
CA ARG A 289 -7.10 0.22 19.11
C ARG A 289 -6.71 1.65 19.51
N ARG A 290 -7.20 2.16 20.64
CA ARG A 290 -6.83 3.50 21.16
C ARG A 290 -5.38 3.55 21.63
N GLU A 291 -4.90 2.49 22.26
CA GLU A 291 -3.50 2.37 22.69
C GLU A 291 -2.54 2.32 21.51
N GLU A 292 -2.86 1.54 20.47
CA GLU A 292 -2.12 1.53 19.20
C GLU A 292 -2.04 2.95 18.61
N LEU A 293 -3.17 3.67 18.55
CA LEU A 293 -3.21 5.04 18.06
C LEU A 293 -2.40 6.01 18.94
N LYS A 294 -2.42 5.83 20.26
CA LYS A 294 -1.67 6.67 21.20
C LYS A 294 -0.16 6.47 21.03
N LYS A 295 0.31 5.21 21.01
CA LYS A 295 1.72 4.87 20.79
C LYS A 295 2.23 5.46 19.49
N TRP A 296 1.43 5.44 18.43
CA TRP A 296 1.77 6.10 17.18
C TRP A 296 1.92 7.63 17.33
N ARG A 297 0.98 8.32 18.00
CA ARG A 297 1.08 9.78 18.20
C ARG A 297 2.35 10.17 18.95
N GLU A 298 2.76 9.34 19.91
CA GLU A 298 3.99 9.52 20.67
C GLU A 298 5.22 9.28 19.77
N ALA A 299 5.26 8.16 19.03
CA ALA A 299 6.37 7.85 18.11
C ALA A 299 6.53 8.89 16.98
N ALA A 300 5.42 9.35 16.38
CA ALA A 300 5.41 10.38 15.34
C ALA A 300 5.90 11.75 15.85
N SER A 301 5.85 12.00 17.17
CA SER A 301 6.39 13.24 17.75
C SER A 301 7.90 13.20 18.00
N GLY A 302 8.53 12.02 17.94
CA GLY A 302 9.97 11.82 18.12
C GLY A 302 10.75 11.53 16.83
N ALA A 303 10.07 11.27 15.71
CA ALA A 303 10.67 10.82 14.45
C ALA A 303 10.93 11.94 13.41
N ASP A 304 11.10 13.20 13.84
CA ASP A 304 11.41 14.36 12.97
C ASP A 304 12.83 14.31 12.34
N SER A 305 13.51 13.17 12.42
CA SER A 305 14.76 12.90 11.71
C SER A 305 14.73 11.51 11.10
N ILE A 306 15.00 11.44 9.79
CA ILE A 306 15.36 10.25 9.01
C ILE A 306 14.19 9.68 8.18
N LEU A 307 14.03 10.25 6.97
CA LEU A 307 13.41 9.61 5.80
C LEU A 307 14.34 8.52 5.24
N HIS A 308 14.64 7.49 6.03
CA HIS A 308 15.22 6.25 5.51
C HIS A 308 14.33 5.08 5.89
N ARG A 309 14.20 4.15 4.95
CA ARG A 309 13.31 2.98 5.02
C ARG A 309 13.42 2.23 6.33
#